data_AF-A0A2A3D4Y8-F1
#
_entry.id   AF-A0A2A3D4Y8-F1
#
_cell.length_a   1.000
_cell.length_b   1.000
_cell.length_c   1.000
_cell.angle_alpha   90.00
_cell.angle_beta   90.00
_cell.angle_gamma   90.00
#
_symmetry.space_group_name_H-M   'P 1'
#
loop_
_entity.id
_entity.type
_entity.pdbx_description
1 polymer ?
#
loop_
_entity_poly.entity_id
_entity_poly.type
_entity_poly.pdbx_seq_one_letter_code
_entity_poly.pdbx_strand_id
1 'polypeptide(L)' 'MGGGRSAVPGDQHASAWSPRPFANKLRIVRPRLPDFVDRIELRGLRVGEASADLEFTRTADGAEVNIQKTSGQLSVEVGG' A
#
# COMPACT_ATOMS: atom_id res chain seq x y z
N MET A 1 47.61 22.63 37.15
CA MET A 1 48.08 21.44 36.41
C MET A 1 46.94 20.44 36.34
N GLY A 2 46.59 20.00 35.12
CA GLY A 2 46.00 18.69 34.77
C GLY A 2 44.66 18.29 35.38
N GLY A 3 43.64 18.12 34.53
CA GLY A 3 42.46 17.32 34.91
C GLY A 3 41.24 17.51 34.02
N GLY A 4 41.38 17.50 32.70
CA GLY A 4 40.25 17.44 31.79
C GLY A 4 39.46 16.15 32.01
N ARG A 5 38.21 16.25 32.48
CA ARG A 5 37.25 15.16 32.37
C ARG A 5 36.46 15.41 31.10
N SER A 6 36.89 14.65 30.09
CA SER A 6 36.29 14.51 28.77
C SER A 6 34.77 14.56 28.85
N ALA A 7 34.18 15.46 28.06
CA ALA A 7 32.80 15.34 27.64
C ALA A 7 32.57 13.92 27.15
N VAL A 8 31.47 13.30 27.59
CA VAL A 8 30.94 12.09 26.98
C VAL A 8 30.00 12.57 25.86
N PRO A 9 30.39 12.52 24.58
CA PRO A 9 29.48 12.81 23.47
C PRO A 9 28.95 11.45 23.02
N GLY A 10 27.93 10.96 23.71
CA GLY A 10 27.48 9.56 23.60
C GLY A 10 26.07 9.34 23.09
N ASP A 11 25.23 10.36 22.96
CA ASP A 11 23.78 10.14 22.81
C ASP A 11 23.18 10.61 21.48
N GLN A 12 23.99 10.77 20.44
CA GLN A 12 23.52 11.23 19.13
C GLN A 12 23.54 10.13 18.06
N HIS A 13 22.88 8.98 18.32
CA HIS A 13 22.61 7.98 17.28
C HIS A 13 21.27 7.25 17.40
N ALA A 14 20.34 7.68 18.25
CA ALA A 14 18.96 7.27 18.09
C ALA A 14 18.30 8.19 17.05
N SER A 15 18.73 8.07 15.78
CA SER A 15 17.89 8.51 14.67
C SER A 15 16.50 7.94 14.96
N ALA A 16 15.49 8.79 15.03
CA ALA A 16 14.11 8.35 15.21
C ALA A 16 13.73 7.52 13.98
N TRP A 17 14.05 6.22 14.01
CA TRP A 17 13.52 5.22 13.11
C TRP A 17 12.07 5.03 13.54
N SER A 18 11.21 5.97 13.14
CA SER A 18 9.78 5.70 13.19
C SER A 18 9.51 4.68 12.10
N PRO A 19 9.07 3.45 12.43
CA PRO A 19 8.61 2.52 11.42
C PRO A 19 7.46 3.21 10.69
N ARG A 20 7.68 3.56 9.42
CA ARG A 20 6.58 4.00 8.58
C ARG A 20 5.67 2.78 8.47
N PRO A 21 4.42 2.82 9.00
CA PRO A 21 3.50 1.71 8.78
C PRO A 21 3.47 1.45 7.28
N PHE A 22 3.47 0.17 6.89
CA PHE A 22 3.33 -0.21 5.49
C PHE A 22 2.30 0.71 4.86
N ALA A 23 2.70 1.48 3.85
CA ALA A 23 1.77 2.34 3.15
C ALA A 23 0.76 1.38 2.54
N ASN A 24 -0.37 1.16 3.20
CA ASN A 24 -1.40 0.22 2.82
C ASN A 24 -1.84 0.61 1.42
N LYS A 25 -1.18 0.03 0.42
CA LYS A 25 -1.19 0.49 -0.95
C LYS A 25 -1.44 -0.71 -1.82
N LEU A 26 -2.57 -0.68 -2.51
CA LEU A 26 -2.93 -1.65 -3.51
C LEU A 26 -2.65 -1.06 -4.89
N ARG A 27 -1.71 -1.66 -5.62
CA ARG A 27 -1.45 -1.28 -7.00
C ARG A 27 -1.99 -2.35 -7.95
N ILE A 28 -2.90 -1.95 -8.81
CA ILE A 28 -3.48 -2.80 -9.84
C ILE A 28 -2.76 -2.45 -11.14
N VAL A 29 -2.07 -3.44 -11.72
CA VAL A 29 -1.19 -3.24 -12.88
C VAL A 29 -1.74 -4.06 -14.05
N ARG A 30 -2.13 -3.38 -15.13
CA ARG A 30 -2.59 -4.00 -16.39
C ARG A 30 -3.55 -5.18 -16.15
N PRO A 31 -4.67 -4.96 -15.44
CA PRO A 31 -5.59 -6.03 -15.16
C PRO A 31 -6.16 -6.57 -16.48
N ARG A 32 -6.28 -7.89 -16.56
CA ARG A 32 -6.91 -8.60 -17.68
C ARG A 32 -7.80 -9.68 -17.12
N LEU A 33 -8.99 -9.81 -17.69
CA LEU A 33 -9.90 -10.91 -17.41
C LEU A 33 -9.73 -12.00 -18.47
N PRO A 34 -9.97 -13.29 -18.16
CA PRO A 34 -10.04 -14.36 -19.16
C PRO A 34 -11.25 -14.25 -20.09
N ASP A 35 -11.20 -14.88 -21.28
CA ASP A 35 -12.17 -14.68 -22.37
C ASP A 35 -13.62 -15.07 -22.10
N PHE A 36 -13.80 -15.90 -21.09
CA PHE A 36 -15.10 -16.37 -20.64
C PHE A 36 -15.65 -15.54 -19.47
N VAL A 37 -14.97 -14.46 -19.05
CA VAL A 37 -15.37 -13.63 -17.90
C VAL A 37 -15.45 -12.16 -18.30
N ASP A 38 -16.66 -11.62 -18.25
CA ASP A 38 -16.92 -10.20 -18.51
C ASP A 38 -16.77 -9.34 -17.26
N ARG A 39 -17.06 -9.89 -16.07
CA ARG A 39 -17.08 -9.15 -14.80
C ARG A 39 -16.66 -10.01 -13.62
N ILE A 40 -15.84 -9.45 -12.73
CA ILE A 40 -15.48 -10.05 -11.43
C ILE A 40 -15.67 -9.02 -10.33
N GLU A 41 -16.28 -9.42 -9.22
CA GLU A 41 -16.29 -8.65 -7.99
C GLU A 41 -15.37 -9.32 -6.97
N LEU A 42 -14.40 -8.56 -6.44
CA LEU A 42 -13.60 -8.94 -5.28
C LEU A 42 -14.13 -8.21 -4.06
N ARG A 43 -14.66 -8.95 -3.09
CA ARG A 43 -15.20 -8.39 -1.85
C ARG A 43 -14.26 -8.66 -0.68
N GLY A 44 -14.00 -7.65 0.14
CA GLY A 44 -13.18 -7.76 1.34
C GLY A 44 -11.72 -8.09 1.10
N LEU A 45 -11.15 -7.69 -0.04
CA LEU A 45 -9.71 -7.87 -0.33
C LEU A 45 -8.89 -7.15 0.74
N ARG A 46 -8.10 -7.90 1.51
CA ARG A 46 -7.32 -7.37 2.65
C ARG A 46 -5.93 -6.92 2.24
N VAL A 47 -5.51 -5.76 2.74
CA VAL A 47 -4.15 -5.22 2.61
C VAL A 47 -3.74 -4.68 3.98
N GLY A 48 -2.92 -5.44 4.70
CA GLY A 48 -2.67 -5.18 6.13
C GLY A 48 -3.99 -5.17 6.91
N GLU A 49 -4.18 -4.16 7.75
CA GLU A 49 -5.42 -3.94 8.52
C GLU A 49 -6.57 -3.32 7.69
N ALA A 50 -6.29 -2.93 6.45
CA ALA A 50 -7.24 -2.28 5.57
C ALA A 50 -7.93 -3.28 4.62
N SER A 51 -9.00 -2.86 3.97
CA SER A 51 -9.71 -3.69 2.97
C SER A 51 -10.30 -2.88 1.82
N ALA A 52 -10.48 -3.52 0.67
CA ALA A 52 -11.21 -2.97 -0.47
C ALA A 52 -12.23 -3.96 -1.07
N ASP A 53 -13.33 -3.41 -1.57
CA ASP A 53 -14.19 -4.07 -2.54
C ASP A 53 -13.91 -3.46 -3.92
N LEU A 54 -13.66 -4.31 -4.90
CA LEU A 54 -13.30 -3.92 -6.26
C LEU A 54 -14.19 -4.65 -7.27
N GLU A 55 -14.47 -3.98 -8.36
CA GLU A 55 -15.11 -4.58 -9.52
C GLU A 55 -14.19 -4.44 -10.73
N PHE A 56 -14.03 -5.53 -11.46
CA PHE A 56 -13.30 -5.57 -12.71
C PHE A 56 -14.28 -5.84 -13.83
N THR A 57 -14.22 -5.03 -14.87
CA THR A 57 -15.03 -5.21 -16.09
C THR A 57 -14.10 -5.33 -17.27
N ARG A 58 -14.29 -6.37 -18.08
CA ARG A 58 -13.51 -6.62 -19.28
C ARG A 58 -13.72 -5.49 -20.30
N THR A 59 -12.64 -5.06 -20.92
CA THR A 59 -12.66 -4.12 -22.06
C THR A 59 -11.91 -4.72 -23.24
N ALA A 60 -11.88 -4.02 -24.38
CA ALA A 60 -11.14 -4.48 -25.56
C ALA A 60 -9.63 -4.63 -25.30
N ASP A 61 -9.04 -3.78 -24.46
CA ASP A 61 -7.59 -3.70 -24.25
C ASP A 61 -7.12 -4.29 -22.91
N GLY A 62 -8.05 -4.70 -22.04
CA GLY A 62 -7.76 -5.27 -20.73
C GLY A 62 -8.98 -5.33 -19.82
N ALA A 63 -8.89 -4.67 -18.67
CA ALA A 63 -9.99 -4.53 -17.73
C ALA A 63 -10.03 -3.13 -17.13
N GLU A 64 -11.23 -2.59 -17.03
CA GLU A 64 -11.54 -1.43 -16.19
C GLU A 64 -11.66 -1.89 -14.73
N VAL A 65 -11.25 -1.02 -13.81
CA VAL A 65 -11.33 -1.28 -12.38
C VAL A 65 -12.15 -0.19 -11.73
N ASN A 66 -13.22 -0.60 -11.04
CA ASN A 66 -14.00 0.28 -10.20
C ASN A 66 -13.78 -0.05 -8.72
N ILE A 67 -13.47 0.97 -7.92
CA ILE A 67 -13.29 0.83 -6.47
C ILE A 67 -14.64 1.05 -5.80
N GLN A 68 -15.25 -0.02 -5.33
CA GLN A 68 -16.60 0.03 -4.75
C GLN A 68 -16.59 0.50 -3.30
N LYS A 69 -15.61 0.05 -2.50
CA LYS A 69 -15.48 0.41 -1.09
C LYS A 69 -14.04 0.28 -0.64
N THR A 70 -13.61 1.14 0.28
CA THR A 70 -12.38 0.96 1.06
C THR A 70 -12.69 1.10 2.55
N SER A 71 -11.88 0.44 3.39
CA SER A 71 -11.95 0.54 4.85
C SER A 71 -10.53 0.56 5.42
N GLY A 72 -10.33 1.32 6.50
CA GLY A 72 -9.01 1.64 7.02
C GLY A 72 -8.28 2.67 6.14
N GLN A 73 -7.02 2.95 6.46
CA GLN A 73 -6.18 3.75 5.57
C GLN A 73 -5.68 2.84 4.45
N LEU A 74 -6.26 2.94 3.24
CA LEU A 74 -5.85 2.21 2.04
C LEU A 74 -5.82 3.16 0.85
N SER A 75 -4.68 3.22 0.18
CA SER A 75 -4.52 3.91 -1.10
C SER A 75 -4.60 2.88 -2.23
N VAL A 76 -5.43 3.13 -3.23
CA VAL A 76 -5.56 2.26 -4.40
C VAL A 76 -5.12 3.04 -5.63
N GLU A 77 -4.20 2.46 -6.40
CA GLU A 77 -3.70 3.01 -7.65
C GLU A 77 -3.94 2.03 -8.79
N VAL A 78 -4.53 2.52 -9.88
CA VAL A 78 -4.77 1.74 -11.09
C VAL A 78 -3.81 2.23 -12.17
N GLY A 79 -2.95 1.34 -12.66
CA GLY A 79 -2.01 1.61 -13.73
C GLY A 79 -2.36 0.82 -15.00
N GLY A 80 -2.59 1.54 -16.10
CA GLY A 80 -2.74 0.99 -17.45
C GLY A 80 -1.42 0.60 -18.11
#